data_AF-A0A661ELU7-F1
#
_entry.id   AF-A0A661ELU7-F1
#
_cell.length_a   1.000
_cell.length_b   1.000
_cell.length_c   1.000
_cell.angle_alpha   90.00
_cell.angle_beta   90.00
_cell.angle_gamma   90.00
#
_symmetry.space_group_name_H-M   'P 1'
#
loop_
_entity.id
_entity.type
_entity.pdbx_description
1 polymer ?
#
loop_
_entity_poly.entity_id
_entity_poly.type
_entity_poly.pdbx_seq_one_letter_code
_entity_poly.pdbx_strand_id
1 'polypeptide(L)'
;MNVKKILLTLLTITALLALVAGVNTVFYQYITTSSQSLENDAVTVNLASHQSTLVQQIAKTLYQLEDQHKRNRSTASLLAELKKSSETIEQTLTGLSQGGTVTALDGSVFTLSKAPTANTARLVEQARRIWDPYAKEINKLLQIGDDATERDIGRLLRSARGKTNPLTAITTKTSVELEVWAKTKADGQQNII
;
A
#
# COMPACT_ATOMS: atom_id res chain seq x y z
N MET A 1 65.31 -15.04 14.82
CA MET A 1 64.15 -14.11 14.77
C MET A 1 63.51 -14.05 16.15
N ASN A 2 63.26 -12.86 16.69
CA ASN A 2 62.89 -12.68 18.10
C ASN A 2 61.40 -13.04 18.29
N VAL A 3 61.07 -14.02 19.14
CA VAL A 3 59.70 -14.56 19.32
C VAL A 3 58.68 -13.45 19.59
N LYS A 4 59.07 -12.42 20.36
CA LYS A 4 58.25 -11.23 20.61
C LYS A 4 57.85 -10.48 19.34
N LYS A 5 58.74 -10.38 18.34
CA LYS A 5 58.44 -9.72 17.06
C LYS A 5 57.41 -10.51 16.25
N ILE A 6 57.54 -11.84 16.22
CA ILE A 6 56.59 -12.72 15.52
C ILE A 6 55.19 -12.61 16.14
N LEU A 7 55.11 -12.64 17.48
CA LEU A 7 53.85 -12.53 18.20
C LEU A 7 53.18 -11.16 17.97
N LEU A 8 53.97 -10.09 17.96
CA LEU A 8 53.49 -8.73 17.65
C LEU A 8 52.93 -8.65 16.22
N THR A 9 53.66 -9.19 15.23
CA THR A 9 53.21 -9.22 13.83
C THR A 9 51.91 -10.00 13.66
N LEU A 10 51.79 -11.18 14.29
CA LEU A 10 50.56 -11.96 14.24
C LEU A 10 49.38 -11.19 14.85
N LEU A 11 49.58 -10.55 16.00
CA LEU A 11 48.54 -9.77 16.68
C LEU A 11 48.09 -8.57 15.82
N THR A 12 49.02 -7.89 15.14
CA THR A 12 48.66 -6.81 14.20
C THR A 12 47.89 -7.31 12.99
N ILE A 13 48.24 -8.47 12.42
CA ILE A 13 47.52 -9.05 11.28
C ILE A 13 46.10 -9.46 11.71
N THR A 14 45.95 -10.11 12.87
CA THR A 14 44.64 -10.48 13.40
C THR A 14 43.77 -9.26 13.68
N ALA A 15 44.34 -8.19 14.24
CA ALA A 15 43.62 -6.93 14.46
C ALA A 15 43.17 -6.30 13.14
N LEU A 16 44.02 -6.30 12.12
CA LEU A 16 43.68 -5.78 10.79
C LEU A 16 42.54 -6.60 10.14
N LEU A 17 42.62 -7.93 10.22
CA LEU A 17 41.60 -8.82 9.68
C LEU A 17 40.25 -8.65 10.39
N ALA A 18 40.27 -8.49 11.72
CA ALA A 18 39.07 -8.21 12.50
C ALA A 18 38.43 -6.86 12.13
N LEU A 19 39.25 -5.84 11.88
CA LEU A 19 38.78 -4.52 11.45
C LEU A 19 38.15 -4.57 10.04
N VAL A 20 38.82 -5.22 9.09
CA VAL A 20 38.28 -5.42 7.72
C VAL A 20 36.98 -6.21 7.75
N ALA A 21 36.92 -7.29 8.54
CA ALA A 21 35.70 -8.08 8.71
C ALA A 21 34.56 -7.23 9.31
N GLY A 22 34.84 -6.43 10.34
CA GLY A 22 33.86 -5.54 10.96
C GLY A 22 33.31 -4.48 10.00
N VAL A 23 34.19 -3.81 9.24
CA VAL A 23 33.78 -2.83 8.21
C VAL A 23 32.92 -3.49 7.14
N ASN A 24 33.30 -4.69 6.67
CA ASN A 24 32.51 -5.44 5.70
C ASN A 24 31.12 -5.80 6.24
N THR A 25 31.02 -6.27 7.49
CA THR A 25 29.71 -6.60 8.10
C THR A 25 28.81 -5.37 8.19
N VAL A 26 29.33 -4.24 8.64
CA VAL A 26 28.58 -2.98 8.72
C VAL A 26 28.14 -2.53 7.32
N PHE A 27 29.02 -2.64 6.34
CA PHE A 27 28.71 -2.31 4.95
C PHE A 27 27.61 -3.22 4.36
N TYR A 28 27.70 -4.54 4.55
CA TYR A 28 26.66 -5.48 4.12
C TYR A 28 25.32 -5.20 4.78
N GLN A 29 25.31 -4.92 6.09
CA GLN A 29 24.10 -4.59 6.82
C GLN A 29 23.48 -3.26 6.35
N TYR A 30 24.30 -2.27 6.01
CA TYR A 30 23.84 -1.00 5.45
C TYR A 30 23.20 -1.17 4.06
N ILE A 31 23.87 -1.88 3.14
CA ILE A 31 23.36 -2.12 1.79
C ILE A 31 22.05 -2.90 1.80
N THR A 32 21.99 -3.98 2.60
CA THR A 32 20.79 -4.83 2.70
C THR A 32 19.60 -4.11 3.33
N THR A 33 19.83 -3.30 4.37
CA THR A 33 18.76 -2.52 5.00
C THR A 33 18.25 -1.43 4.06
N SER A 34 19.15 -0.78 3.32
CA SER A 34 18.80 0.27 2.35
C SER A 34 17.97 -0.31 1.21
N SER A 35 18.40 -1.41 0.59
CA SER A 35 17.65 -2.03 -0.52
C SER A 35 16.23 -2.46 -0.10
N GLN A 36 16.08 -3.08 1.06
CA GLN A 36 14.75 -3.45 1.60
C GLN A 36 13.88 -2.21 1.87
N SER A 37 14.47 -1.11 2.34
CA SER A 37 13.73 0.12 2.58
C SER A 37 13.21 0.77 1.29
N LEU A 38 14.02 0.79 0.23
CA LEU A 38 13.61 1.30 -1.09
C LEU A 38 12.52 0.43 -1.73
N GLU A 39 12.62 -0.90 -1.60
CA GLU A 39 11.62 -1.83 -2.12
C GLU A 39 10.26 -1.63 -1.44
N ASN A 40 10.23 -1.51 -0.11
CA ASN A 40 9.01 -1.25 0.65
C ASN A 40 8.37 0.11 0.30
N ASP A 41 9.19 1.14 0.07
CA ASP A 41 8.69 2.46 -0.33
C ASP A 41 8.04 2.41 -1.71
N ALA A 42 8.67 1.70 -2.67
CA ALA A 42 8.13 1.51 -4.02
C ALA A 42 6.79 0.76 -4.01
N VAL A 43 6.66 -0.30 -3.19
CA VAL A 43 5.40 -1.02 -2.99
C VAL A 43 4.32 -0.10 -2.41
N THR A 44 4.67 0.71 -1.40
CA THR A 44 3.74 1.65 -0.76
C THR A 44 3.20 2.69 -1.75
N VAL A 45 4.08 3.26 -2.58
CA VAL A 45 3.72 4.20 -3.65
C VAL A 45 2.80 3.53 -4.68
N ASN A 46 3.16 2.32 -5.13
CA ASN A 46 2.39 1.59 -6.13
C ASN A 46 0.98 1.21 -5.64
N LEU A 47 0.86 0.81 -4.36
CA LEU A 47 -0.46 0.53 -3.78
C LEU A 47 -1.32 1.78 -3.69
N ALA A 48 -0.73 2.91 -3.30
CA ALA A 48 -1.43 4.19 -3.19
C ALA A 48 -1.89 4.74 -4.54
N SER A 49 -1.06 4.60 -5.59
CA SER A 49 -1.37 5.10 -6.94
C SER A 49 -2.56 4.36 -7.57
N HIS A 50 -2.71 3.06 -7.28
CA HIS A 50 -3.81 2.26 -7.78
C HIS A 50 -5.17 2.56 -7.11
N GLN A 51 -5.16 3.20 -5.95
CA GLN A 51 -6.40 3.48 -5.19
C GLN A 51 -7.38 4.34 -5.98
N SER A 52 -6.92 5.39 -6.66
CA SER A 52 -7.80 6.29 -7.43
C SER A 52 -8.51 5.55 -8.56
N THR A 53 -7.79 4.65 -9.23
CA THR A 53 -8.34 3.79 -10.30
C THR A 53 -9.36 2.81 -9.73
N LEU A 54 -9.08 2.19 -8.58
CA LEU A 54 -10.01 1.26 -7.92
C LEU A 54 -11.31 1.94 -7.50
N VAL A 55 -11.25 3.19 -7.01
CA VAL A 55 -12.45 3.96 -6.65
C VAL A 55 -13.34 4.24 -7.87
N GLN A 56 -12.73 4.59 -9.01
CA GLN A 56 -13.45 4.76 -10.27
C GLN A 56 -13.98 3.43 -10.81
N GLN A 57 -13.21 2.35 -10.67
CA GLN A 57 -13.62 1.00 -11.04
C GLN A 57 -14.85 0.55 -10.25
N ILE A 58 -14.91 0.80 -8.94
CA ILE A 58 -16.11 0.55 -8.12
C ILE A 58 -17.32 1.28 -8.72
N ALA A 59 -17.19 2.57 -9.02
CA ALA A 59 -18.29 3.33 -9.59
C ALA A 59 -18.77 2.73 -10.92
N LYS A 60 -17.83 2.39 -11.81
CA LYS A 60 -18.11 1.74 -13.09
C LYS A 60 -18.81 0.38 -12.91
N THR A 61 -18.29 -0.48 -12.03
CA THR A 61 -18.87 -1.80 -11.74
C THR A 61 -20.29 -1.66 -11.19
N LEU A 62 -20.58 -0.65 -10.37
CA LEU A 62 -21.94 -0.38 -9.89
C LEU A 62 -22.91 0.01 -11.02
N TYR A 63 -22.48 0.84 -11.98
CA TYR A 63 -23.29 1.16 -13.16
C TYR A 63 -23.54 -0.08 -14.04
N GLN A 64 -22.52 -0.92 -14.23
CA GLN A 64 -22.66 -2.17 -14.97
C GLN A 64 -23.61 -3.13 -14.25
N LEU A 65 -23.56 -3.18 -12.91
CA LEU A 65 -24.41 -4.03 -12.10
C LEU A 65 -25.88 -3.61 -12.21
N GLU A 66 -26.16 -2.30 -12.21
CA GLU A 66 -27.50 -1.78 -12.49
C GLU A 66 -27.99 -2.17 -13.90
N ASP A 67 -27.14 -2.03 -14.92
CA ASP A 67 -27.50 -2.37 -16.31
C ASP A 67 -27.75 -3.88 -16.50
N GLN A 68 -26.89 -4.75 -15.96
CA GLN A 68 -27.09 -6.20 -16.05
C GLN A 68 -28.34 -6.65 -15.30
N HIS A 69 -28.57 -6.10 -14.10
CA HIS A 69 -29.78 -6.40 -13.31
C HIS A 69 -31.05 -6.02 -14.08
N LYS A 70 -31.12 -4.82 -14.69
CA LYS A 70 -32.27 -4.38 -15.51
C LYS A 70 -32.54 -5.27 -16.72
N ARG A 71 -31.50 -5.94 -17.24
CA ARG A 71 -31.58 -6.85 -18.38
C ARG A 71 -31.79 -8.31 -17.97
N ASN A 72 -32.03 -8.60 -16.68
CA ASN A 72 -32.12 -9.96 -16.12
C ASN A 72 -30.90 -10.83 -16.49
N ARG A 73 -29.70 -10.22 -16.50
CA ARG A 73 -28.43 -10.92 -16.73
C ARG A 73 -27.71 -11.16 -15.42
N SER A 74 -26.85 -12.18 -15.41
CA SER A 74 -26.06 -12.52 -14.23
C SER A 74 -25.17 -11.34 -13.78
N THR A 75 -25.14 -11.10 -12.47
CA THR A 75 -24.35 -10.07 -11.80
C THR A 75 -23.16 -10.61 -11.01
N ALA A 76 -23.00 -11.94 -10.95
CA ALA A 76 -22.03 -12.61 -10.08
C ALA A 76 -20.58 -12.13 -10.31
N SER A 77 -20.16 -11.96 -11.58
CA SER A 77 -18.82 -11.46 -11.90
C SER A 77 -18.60 -10.02 -11.46
N LEU A 78 -19.63 -9.17 -11.55
CA LEU A 78 -19.59 -7.77 -11.14
C LEU A 78 -19.56 -7.65 -9.61
N LEU A 79 -20.31 -8.50 -8.89
CA LEU A 79 -20.24 -8.59 -7.44
C LEU A 79 -18.84 -9.04 -6.96
N ALA A 80 -18.23 -10.00 -7.64
CA ALA A 80 -16.87 -10.42 -7.36
C ALA A 80 -15.84 -9.30 -7.61
N GLU A 81 -15.96 -8.56 -8.71
CA GLU A 81 -15.10 -7.41 -9.01
C GLU A 81 -15.28 -6.26 -8.00
N LEU A 82 -16.52 -5.98 -7.60
CA LEU A 82 -16.85 -5.00 -6.58
C LEU A 82 -16.21 -5.36 -5.24
N LYS A 83 -16.36 -6.62 -4.81
CA LYS A 83 -15.73 -7.16 -3.60
C LYS A 83 -14.21 -6.98 -3.66
N LYS A 84 -13.58 -7.47 -4.74
CA LYS A 84 -12.14 -7.39 -4.97
C LYS A 84 -11.60 -5.97 -4.84
N SER A 85 -12.26 -5.03 -5.52
CA SER A 85 -11.85 -3.62 -5.51
C SER A 85 -12.01 -3.00 -4.12
N SER A 86 -13.11 -3.32 -3.43
CA SER A 86 -13.36 -2.81 -2.07
C SER A 86 -12.36 -3.33 -1.04
N GLU A 87 -12.03 -4.62 -1.09
CA GLU A 87 -11.06 -5.23 -0.17
C GLU A 87 -9.66 -4.64 -0.39
N THR A 88 -9.27 -4.41 -1.64
CA THR A 88 -7.96 -3.81 -1.96
C THR A 88 -7.83 -2.39 -1.40
N ILE A 89 -8.90 -1.59 -1.48
CA ILE A 89 -8.91 -0.23 -0.92
C ILE A 89 -8.81 -0.28 0.60
N GLU A 90 -9.62 -1.14 1.23
CA GLU A 90 -9.63 -1.31 2.68
C GLU A 90 -8.26 -1.74 3.22
N GLN A 91 -7.64 -2.73 2.58
CA GLN A 91 -6.30 -3.20 2.93
C GLN A 91 -5.26 -2.09 2.84
N THR A 92 -5.28 -1.30 1.77
CA THR A 92 -4.31 -0.21 1.55
C THR A 92 -4.50 0.91 2.57
N LEU A 93 -5.74 1.35 2.81
CA LEU A 93 -6.02 2.36 3.82
C LEU A 93 -5.74 1.87 5.24
N THR A 94 -5.83 0.56 5.50
CA THR A 94 -5.46 -0.05 6.80
C THR A 94 -3.95 -0.01 6.97
N GLY A 95 -3.21 -0.50 5.98
CA GLY A 95 -1.76 -0.49 5.98
C GLY A 95 -1.18 0.92 6.14
N LEU A 96 -1.73 1.92 5.43
CA LEU A 96 -1.28 3.31 5.58
C LEU A 96 -1.65 3.93 6.94
N SER A 97 -2.71 3.46 7.60
CA SER A 97 -3.15 4.00 8.90
C SER A 97 -2.36 3.40 10.07
N GLN A 98 -2.17 2.07 10.06
CA GLN A 98 -1.66 1.32 11.20
C GLN A 98 -0.25 0.76 10.96
N GLY A 99 0.18 0.66 9.69
CA GLY A 99 1.29 -0.18 9.30
C GLY A 99 0.94 -1.67 9.40
N GLY A 100 1.90 -2.52 9.06
CA GLY A 100 1.80 -3.96 9.27
C GLY A 100 1.77 -4.76 7.97
N THR A 101 1.50 -6.04 8.13
CA THR A 101 1.52 -7.00 7.03
C THR A 101 0.17 -7.04 6.33
N VAL A 102 0.16 -6.79 5.02
CA VAL A 102 -1.01 -6.85 4.16
C VAL A 102 -0.82 -7.96 3.14
N THR A 103 -1.77 -8.89 3.12
CA THR A 103 -1.84 -9.92 2.08
C THR A 103 -2.69 -9.40 0.94
N ALA A 104 -2.06 -9.17 -0.20
CA ALA A 104 -2.77 -8.87 -1.43
C ALA A 104 -3.60 -10.08 -1.89
N LEU A 105 -4.55 -9.82 -2.78
CA LEU A 105 -5.52 -10.82 -3.23
C LEU A 105 -4.92 -11.94 -4.07
N ASP A 106 -3.72 -11.76 -4.61
CA ASP A 106 -2.93 -12.80 -5.28
C ASP A 106 -2.18 -13.72 -4.29
N GLY A 107 -2.32 -13.47 -2.98
CA GLY A 107 -1.62 -14.19 -1.91
C GLY A 107 -0.25 -13.59 -1.55
N SER A 108 0.20 -12.56 -2.28
CA SER A 108 1.46 -11.89 -1.99
C SER A 108 1.38 -11.13 -0.67
N VAL A 109 2.38 -11.30 0.18
CA VAL A 109 2.44 -10.69 1.51
C VAL A 109 3.40 -9.49 1.47
N PHE A 110 2.90 -8.30 1.77
CA PHE A 110 3.66 -7.06 1.80
C PHE A 110 3.69 -6.49 3.21
N THR A 111 4.79 -5.87 3.59
CA THR A 111 4.82 -5.04 4.82
C THR A 111 4.62 -3.59 4.42
N LEU A 112 3.46 -3.04 4.75
CA LEU A 112 3.18 -1.63 4.56
C LEU A 112 3.65 -0.85 5.79
N SER A 113 4.44 0.18 5.54
CA SER A 113 4.75 1.16 6.57
C SER A 113 3.54 2.05 6.80
N LYS A 114 3.31 2.43 8.06
CA LYS A 114 2.37 3.49 8.40
C LYS A 114 2.74 4.76 7.62
N ALA A 115 1.74 5.59 7.32
CA ALA A 115 1.89 6.86 6.63
C ALA A 115 3.12 7.64 7.15
N PRO A 116 4.12 7.90 6.29
CA PRO A 116 5.45 8.32 6.73
C PRO A 116 5.54 9.80 7.11
N THR A 117 4.51 10.59 6.77
CA THR A 117 4.44 12.01 7.11
C THR A 117 3.10 12.35 7.76
N ALA A 118 3.07 13.42 8.56
CA ALA A 118 1.84 13.93 9.17
C ALA A 118 0.80 14.32 8.10
N ASN A 119 1.26 14.82 6.94
CA ASN A 119 0.37 15.18 5.83
C ASN A 119 -0.28 13.94 5.21
N THR A 120 0.51 12.90 4.91
CA THR A 120 0.00 11.62 4.40
C THR A 120 -0.97 10.98 5.39
N ALA A 121 -0.67 11.01 6.69
CA ALA A 121 -1.57 10.49 7.74
C ALA A 121 -2.92 11.23 7.75
N ARG A 122 -2.90 12.57 7.64
CA ARG A 122 -4.12 13.39 7.54
C ARG A 122 -4.93 13.08 6.28
N LEU A 123 -4.27 12.83 5.14
CA LEU A 123 -4.96 12.46 3.90
C LEU A 123 -5.60 11.07 3.99
N VAL A 124 -4.92 10.10 4.60
CA VAL A 124 -5.48 8.77 4.89
C VAL A 124 -6.71 8.89 5.79
N GLU A 125 -6.65 9.73 6.82
CA GLU A 125 -7.80 9.99 7.70
C GLU A 125 -8.98 10.65 6.94
N GLN A 126 -8.70 11.59 6.03
CA GLN A 126 -9.72 12.18 5.16
C GLN A 126 -10.35 11.14 4.22
N ALA A 127 -9.54 10.26 3.63
CA ALA A 127 -10.02 9.16 2.79
C ALA A 127 -10.92 8.22 3.59
N ARG A 128 -10.49 7.83 4.81
CA ARG A 128 -11.25 6.98 5.75
C ARG A 128 -12.63 7.52 6.07
N ARG A 129 -12.75 8.83 6.34
CA ARG A 129 -14.06 9.47 6.59
C ARG A 129 -15.08 9.28 5.47
N ILE A 130 -14.62 9.17 4.22
CA ILE A 130 -15.49 8.93 3.06
C ILE A 130 -15.64 7.42 2.81
N TRP A 131 -14.54 6.68 2.91
CA TRP A 131 -14.48 5.26 2.59
C TRP A 131 -15.25 4.40 3.58
N ASP A 132 -15.08 4.59 4.89
CA ASP A 132 -15.68 3.72 5.91
C ASP A 132 -17.22 3.63 5.81
N PRO A 133 -17.99 4.74 5.65
CA PRO A 133 -19.42 4.62 5.39
C PRO A 133 -19.73 4.00 4.02
N TYR A 134 -18.92 4.28 3.00
CA TYR A 134 -19.13 3.72 1.66
C TYR A 134 -18.92 2.20 1.63
N ALA A 135 -17.85 1.72 2.27
CA ALA A 135 -17.53 0.31 2.43
C ALA A 135 -18.64 -0.45 3.14
N LYS A 136 -19.27 0.14 4.17
CA LYS A 136 -20.44 -0.46 4.83
C LYS A 136 -21.63 -0.66 3.88
N GLU A 137 -21.90 0.32 3.03
CA GLU A 137 -22.96 0.22 2.04
C GLU A 137 -22.65 -0.81 0.94
N ILE A 138 -21.38 -0.87 0.49
CA ILE A 138 -20.90 -1.89 -0.46
C ILE A 138 -21.04 -3.29 0.17
N ASN A 139 -20.54 -3.49 1.39
CA ASN A 139 -20.61 -4.77 2.09
C ASN A 139 -22.04 -5.23 2.30
N LYS A 140 -22.97 -4.31 2.56
CA LYS A 140 -24.39 -4.64 2.63
C LYS A 140 -24.91 -5.19 1.30
N LEU A 141 -24.55 -4.58 0.16
CA LEU A 141 -24.93 -5.12 -1.14
C LEU A 141 -24.29 -6.49 -1.41
N LEU A 142 -23.01 -6.65 -1.08
CA LEU A 142 -22.28 -7.92 -1.24
C LEU A 142 -22.85 -9.06 -0.37
N GLN A 143 -23.38 -8.74 0.81
CA GLN A 143 -24.05 -9.72 1.68
C GLN A 143 -25.40 -10.17 1.11
N ILE A 144 -26.12 -9.28 0.42
CA ILE A 144 -27.37 -9.65 -0.26
C ILE A 144 -27.04 -10.48 -1.51
N GLY A 145 -25.96 -10.15 -2.22
CA GLY A 145 -25.48 -10.92 -3.36
C GLY A 145 -26.42 -10.82 -4.56
N ASP A 146 -26.67 -11.95 -5.22
CA ASP A 146 -27.52 -12.02 -6.42
C ASP A 146 -29.01 -11.76 -6.13
N ASP A 147 -29.44 -11.82 -4.87
CA ASP A 147 -30.81 -11.47 -4.44
C ASP A 147 -31.04 -9.94 -4.32
N ALA A 148 -30.03 -9.13 -4.68
CA ALA A 148 -30.10 -7.69 -4.55
C ALA A 148 -31.16 -7.11 -5.49
N THR A 149 -32.07 -6.31 -4.92
CA THR A 149 -33.10 -5.66 -5.73
C THR A 149 -32.55 -4.44 -6.47
N GLU A 150 -33.25 -4.00 -7.52
CA GLU A 150 -32.94 -2.73 -8.21
C GLU A 150 -32.89 -1.54 -7.22
N ARG A 151 -33.71 -1.58 -6.15
CA ARG A 151 -33.71 -0.55 -5.11
C ARG A 151 -32.41 -0.56 -4.30
N ASP A 152 -31.86 -1.73 -4.00
CA ASP A 152 -30.61 -1.88 -3.24
C ASP A 152 -29.42 -1.35 -4.06
N ILE A 153 -29.35 -1.75 -5.33
CA ILE A 153 -28.34 -1.30 -6.29
C ILE A 153 -28.43 0.21 -6.50
N GLY A 154 -29.64 0.73 -6.78
CA GLY A 154 -29.88 2.14 -7.00
C GLY A 154 -29.57 3.02 -5.78
N ARG A 155 -29.75 2.50 -4.55
CA ARG A 155 -29.34 3.21 -3.32
C ARG A 155 -27.83 3.39 -3.25
N LEU A 156 -27.07 2.32 -3.47
CA LEU A 156 -25.61 2.37 -3.44
C LEU A 156 -25.06 3.25 -4.57
N LEU A 157 -25.67 3.20 -5.75
CA LEU A 157 -25.27 4.01 -6.91
C LEU A 157 -25.47 5.52 -6.67
N ARG A 158 -26.57 5.93 -6.03
CA ARG A 158 -26.77 7.34 -5.61
C ARG A 158 -25.72 7.79 -4.61
N SER A 159 -25.37 6.93 -3.66
CA SER A 159 -24.31 7.18 -2.69
C SER A 159 -22.94 7.33 -3.35
N ALA A 160 -22.62 6.46 -4.31
CA ALA A 160 -21.38 6.50 -5.08
C ALA A 160 -21.18 7.85 -5.80
N ARG A 161 -22.22 8.41 -6.41
CA ARG A 161 -22.15 9.70 -7.15
C ARG A 161 -21.58 10.85 -6.31
N GLY A 162 -21.85 10.88 -5.01
CA GLY A 162 -21.34 11.92 -4.10
C GLY A 162 -19.97 11.60 -3.49
N LYS A 163 -19.50 10.34 -3.57
CA LYS A 163 -18.30 9.86 -2.86
C LYS A 163 -17.13 9.53 -3.78
N THR A 164 -17.38 9.10 -5.02
CA THR A 164 -16.34 8.68 -5.97
C THR A 164 -15.33 9.80 -6.23
N ASN A 165 -15.78 10.97 -6.70
CA ASN A 165 -14.86 12.04 -7.08
C ASN A 165 -14.02 12.58 -5.90
N PRO A 166 -14.61 12.88 -4.72
CA PRO A 166 -13.82 13.30 -3.56
C PRO A 166 -12.81 12.24 -3.11
N LEU A 167 -13.22 10.97 -3.10
CA LEU A 167 -12.32 9.89 -2.67
C LEU A 167 -11.18 9.69 -3.67
N THR A 168 -11.46 9.72 -4.98
CA THR A 168 -10.43 9.72 -6.03
C THR A 168 -9.45 10.88 -5.86
N ALA A 169 -9.94 12.10 -5.61
CA ALA A 169 -9.07 13.26 -5.44
C ALA A 169 -8.12 13.11 -4.24
N ILE A 170 -8.63 12.62 -3.11
CA ILE A 170 -7.84 12.41 -1.90
C ILE A 170 -6.83 11.27 -2.11
N THR A 171 -7.22 10.15 -2.73
CA THR A 171 -6.30 9.03 -2.95
C THR A 171 -5.20 9.38 -3.94
N THR A 172 -5.50 10.14 -5.01
CA THR A 172 -4.48 10.71 -5.91
C THR A 172 -3.52 11.62 -5.14
N LYS A 173 -4.04 12.51 -4.29
CA LYS A 173 -3.18 13.39 -3.47
C LYS A 173 -2.28 12.58 -2.53
N THR A 174 -2.80 11.53 -1.91
CA THR A 174 -2.00 10.61 -1.08
C THR A 174 -0.87 9.95 -1.89
N SER A 175 -1.13 9.51 -3.12
CA SER A 175 -0.11 8.95 -4.01
C SER A 175 1.01 9.95 -4.29
N VAL A 176 0.65 11.17 -4.71
CA VAL A 176 1.63 12.22 -5.04
C VAL A 176 2.51 12.54 -3.83
N GLU A 177 1.93 12.63 -2.64
CA GLU A 177 2.70 12.91 -1.42
C GLU A 177 3.64 11.76 -1.04
N LEU A 178 3.22 10.51 -1.23
CA LEU A 178 4.06 9.33 -1.02
C LEU A 178 5.20 9.27 -2.05
N GLU A 179 4.94 9.61 -3.31
CA GLU A 179 5.97 9.70 -4.35
C GLU A 179 7.03 10.75 -4.03
N VAL A 180 6.61 11.94 -3.59
CA VAL A 180 7.51 13.02 -3.18
C VAL A 180 8.36 12.59 -1.98
N TRP A 181 7.74 11.96 -0.98
CA TRP A 181 8.45 11.44 0.19
C TRP A 181 9.49 10.38 -0.21
N ALA A 182 9.10 9.40 -1.04
CA ALA A 182 10.00 8.34 -1.47
C ALA A 182 11.21 8.89 -2.25
N LYS A 183 10.98 9.86 -3.15
CA LYS A 183 12.07 10.56 -3.87
C LYS A 183 13.00 11.30 -2.91
N THR A 184 12.45 12.08 -1.99
CA THR A 184 13.25 12.85 -1.01
C THR A 184 14.12 11.95 -0.15
N LYS A 185 13.57 10.80 0.27
CA LYS A 185 14.31 9.80 1.06
C LYS A 185 15.42 9.13 0.24
N ALA A 186 15.16 8.79 -1.02
CA ALA A 186 16.16 8.22 -1.93
C ALA A 186 17.31 9.20 -2.22
N ASP A 187 17.00 10.47 -2.50
CA ASP A 187 17.99 11.52 -2.74
C ASP A 187 18.84 11.79 -1.49
N GLY A 188 18.23 11.76 -0.31
CA GLY A 188 18.92 11.86 0.97
C GLY A 188 19.89 10.70 1.23
N GLN A 189 19.55 9.48 0.79
CA GLN A 189 20.42 8.31 0.90
C GLN A 189 21.60 8.34 -0.09
N GLN A 190 21.41 8.92 -1.29
CA GLN A 190 22.49 9.07 -2.27
C GLN A 190 23.55 10.09 -1.86
N ASN A 191 23.17 11.16 -1.17
CA ASN A 191 24.10 12.20 -0.71
C ASN A 191 24.97 11.78 0.51
N ILE A 192 24.77 10.57 1.04
CA ILE A 192 25.56 10.00 2.15
C ILE A 192 26.64 9.03 1.63
N ILE A 193 26.59 8.65 0.34
CA ILE A 193 27.56 7.78 -0.35
C ILE A 193 28.66 8.64 -0.98
#